data_AF-A0A7K0PBR2-F1
#
_entry.id   AF-A0A7K0PBR2-F1
#
_cell.length_a   1.000
_cell.length_b   1.000
_cell.length_c   1.000
_cell.angle_alpha   90.00
_cell.angle_beta   90.00
_cell.angle_gamma   90.00
#
_symmetry.space_group_name_H-M   'P 1'
#
loop_
_entity.id
_entity.type
_entity.pdbx_description
1 polymer ?
#
loop_
_entity_poly.entity_id
_entity_poly.type
_entity_poly.pdbx_seq_one_letter_code
_entity_poly.pdbx_strand_id
1 'polypeptide(L)'
;MTLLFIRDAPRSAVEPPTQEMMVAAVAISDALALVSRMPSDPSLEEFARWQADVQDAVHEVSRTAPYGRTTRPVIELFHVAVGVPFRMEAGPAGERVVDLGGYREALRDSLLHVNERMSAGPTTDLSEALRIVLDAFPHRDARELGELLGVRPPAVRRLRQGLRSRVTEERVLAIAELVEELTFADRPRYTQWHWFWSQNADLDGRRPIDLLEENPAGARQQLVSAARH
;
A
#
# COMPACT_ATOMS: atom_id res chain seq x y z
N MET A 1 45.42 12.04 -14.27
CA MET A 1 44.57 11.61 -13.14
C MET A 1 43.75 12.82 -12.74
N THR A 2 42.49 12.87 -13.13
CA THR A 2 41.61 14.03 -12.94
C THR A 2 40.39 13.56 -12.17
N LEU A 3 40.22 14.05 -10.95
CA LEU A 3 39.07 13.77 -10.10
C LEU A 3 37.84 14.50 -10.65
N LEU A 4 36.77 13.74 -10.92
CA LEU A 4 35.44 14.26 -11.23
C LEU A 4 34.74 14.61 -9.92
N PHE A 5 34.30 15.87 -9.82
CA PHE A 5 33.45 16.34 -8.73
C PHE A 5 32.13 15.57 -8.74
N ILE A 6 31.84 14.87 -7.65
CA ILE A 6 30.49 14.40 -7.35
C ILE A 6 29.67 15.67 -7.09
N ARG A 7 28.84 16.06 -8.06
CA ARG A 7 27.74 16.99 -7.79
C ARG A 7 26.86 16.35 -6.73
N ASP A 8 26.68 17.05 -5.62
CA ASP A 8 25.66 16.75 -4.63
C ASP A 8 24.35 16.41 -5.33
N ALA A 9 23.86 15.19 -5.12
CA ALA A 9 22.46 14.88 -5.37
C ALA A 9 21.63 15.89 -4.57
N PRO A 10 20.61 16.53 -5.15
CA PRO A 10 19.74 17.40 -4.36
C PRO A 10 19.19 16.56 -3.22
N ARG A 11 19.44 17.01 -1.98
CA ARG A 11 18.71 16.51 -0.81
C ARG A 11 17.24 16.59 -1.19
N SER A 12 16.60 15.44 -1.40
CA SER A 12 15.16 15.36 -1.54
C SER A 12 14.59 16.20 -0.40
N ALA A 13 13.89 17.28 -0.72
CA ALA A 13 13.19 18.06 0.28
C ALA A 13 12.15 17.11 0.85
N VAL A 14 12.45 16.51 1.99
CA VAL A 14 11.47 15.72 2.74
C VAL A 14 10.39 16.71 3.09
N GLU A 15 9.26 16.64 2.39
CA GLU A 15 8.11 17.48 2.69
C GLU A 15 7.77 17.28 4.17
N PRO A 16 7.53 18.36 4.93
CA PRO A 16 7.16 18.22 6.33
C PRO A 16 5.89 17.37 6.42
N PRO A 17 5.77 16.50 7.45
CA PRO A 17 4.61 15.64 7.60
C PRO A 17 3.34 16.48 7.67
N THR A 18 2.29 16.06 6.95
CA THR A 18 1.01 16.73 6.97
C THR A 18 0.34 16.59 8.34
N GLN A 19 -0.63 17.45 8.65
CA GLN A 19 -1.41 17.33 9.88
C GLN A 19 -2.09 15.97 10.01
N GLU A 20 -2.59 15.42 8.90
CA GLU A 20 -3.19 14.08 8.83
C GLU A 20 -2.17 12.98 9.17
N MET A 21 -0.95 13.08 8.63
CA MET A 21 0.14 12.14 8.95
C MET A 21 0.51 12.18 10.44
N MET A 22 0.51 13.37 11.06
CA MET A 22 0.78 13.50 12.50
C MET A 22 -0.32 12.86 13.34
N VAL A 23 -1.60 13.09 13.00
CA VAL A 23 -2.74 12.49 13.72
C VAL A 23 -2.71 10.97 13.61
N ALA A 24 -2.46 10.43 12.42
CA ALA A 24 -2.33 9.00 12.21
C ALA A 24 -1.12 8.38 12.96
N ALA A 25 0.01 9.09 13.02
CA ALA A 25 1.19 8.63 13.76
C ALA A 25 0.93 8.53 15.28
N VAL A 26 0.09 9.42 15.83
CA VAL A 26 -0.38 9.34 17.22
C VAL A 26 -1.27 8.12 17.40
N ALA A 27 -2.28 7.92 16.55
CA ALA A 27 -3.17 6.75 16.63
C ALA A 27 -2.40 5.41 16.56
N ILE A 28 -1.39 5.32 15.69
CA ILE A 28 -0.53 4.13 15.58
C ILE A 28 0.31 3.94 16.84
N SER A 29 0.84 5.02 17.40
CA SER A 29 1.63 4.97 18.64
C SER A 29 0.79 4.50 19.82
N ASP A 30 -0.46 4.97 19.93
CA ASP A 30 -1.42 4.54 20.95
C ASP A 30 -1.79 3.06 20.79
N ALA A 31 -2.04 2.61 19.56
CA ALA A 31 -2.29 1.20 19.26
C ALA A 31 -1.07 0.31 19.60
N LEU A 32 0.16 0.73 19.26
CA LEU A 32 1.39 0.02 19.62
C LEU A 32 1.59 -0.08 21.13
N ALA A 33 1.28 1.00 21.86
CA ALA A 33 1.36 1.02 23.32
C ALA A 33 0.36 0.02 23.94
N LEU A 34 -0.85 -0.05 23.40
CA LEU A 34 -1.88 -0.99 23.84
C LEU A 34 -1.51 -2.46 23.55
N VAL A 35 -0.98 -2.75 22.35
CA VAL A 35 -0.49 -4.09 21.97
C VAL A 35 0.64 -4.53 22.91
N SER A 36 1.52 -3.60 23.29
CA SER A 36 2.65 -3.88 24.19
C SER A 36 2.23 -4.14 25.65
N ARG A 37 1.02 -3.74 26.05
CA ARG A 37 0.48 -3.92 27.42
C ARG A 37 -0.28 -5.24 27.61
N MET A 38 -0.37 -6.07 26.57
CA MET A 38 -1.02 -7.38 26.66
C MET A 38 -0.41 -8.20 27.81
N PRO A 39 -1.21 -8.70 28.77
CA PRO A 39 -0.70 -9.57 29.82
C PRO A 39 -0.11 -10.85 29.23
N SER A 40 0.95 -11.38 29.83
CA SER A 40 1.61 -12.60 29.36
C SER A 40 0.77 -13.86 29.55
N ASP A 41 -0.17 -13.83 30.50
CA ASP A 41 -1.10 -14.92 30.82
C ASP A 41 -2.45 -14.32 31.28
N PRO A 42 -3.24 -13.75 30.34
CA PRO A 42 -4.49 -13.08 30.68
C PRO A 42 -5.60 -14.11 30.95
N SER A 43 -6.46 -13.81 31.92
CA SER A 43 -7.77 -14.47 31.98
C SER A 43 -8.60 -14.18 30.71
N LEU A 44 -9.63 -14.98 30.47
CA LEU A 44 -10.51 -14.80 29.31
C LEU A 44 -11.18 -13.41 29.28
N GLU A 45 -11.56 -12.87 30.45
CA GLU A 45 -12.17 -11.55 30.56
C GLU A 45 -11.16 -10.44 30.22
N GLU A 46 -9.92 -10.57 30.72
CA GLU A 46 -8.85 -9.62 30.42
C GLU A 46 -8.48 -9.64 28.94
N PHE A 47 -8.43 -10.84 28.33
CA PHE A 47 -8.16 -10.98 26.90
C PHE A 47 -9.27 -10.36 26.05
N ALA A 48 -10.54 -10.62 26.38
CA ALA A 48 -11.68 -10.07 25.65
C ALA A 48 -11.72 -8.54 25.72
N ARG A 49 -11.43 -7.96 26.89
CA ARG A 49 -11.35 -6.50 27.07
C ARG A 49 -10.20 -5.91 26.27
N TRP A 50 -9.01 -6.49 26.38
CA TRP A 50 -7.85 -6.03 25.61
C TRP A 50 -8.08 -6.13 24.10
N GLN A 51 -8.73 -7.20 23.62
CA GLN A 51 -9.06 -7.35 22.21
C GLN A 51 -10.03 -6.26 21.73
N ALA A 52 -11.04 -5.91 22.53
CA ALA A 52 -11.95 -4.82 22.21
C ALA A 52 -11.20 -3.48 22.11
N ASP A 53 -10.33 -3.18 23.09
CA ASP A 53 -9.52 -1.96 23.07
C ASP A 53 -8.60 -1.92 21.82
N VAL A 54 -8.02 -3.06 21.41
CA VAL A 54 -7.17 -3.15 20.21
C VAL A 54 -7.98 -2.91 18.94
N GLN A 55 -9.19 -3.45 18.86
CA GLN A 55 -10.07 -3.23 17.72
C GLN A 55 -10.48 -1.77 17.61
N ASP A 56 -10.80 -1.11 18.72
CA ASP A 56 -11.11 0.32 18.76
C ASP A 56 -9.90 1.16 18.32
N ALA A 57 -8.70 0.83 18.82
CA ALA A 57 -7.46 1.52 18.43
C ALA A 57 -7.13 1.32 16.93
N VAL A 58 -7.31 0.12 16.40
CA VAL A 58 -7.12 -0.16 14.96
C VAL A 58 -8.17 0.53 14.11
N HIS A 59 -9.42 0.64 14.59
CA HIS A 59 -10.45 1.43 13.93
C HIS A 59 -10.08 2.92 13.89
N GLU A 60 -9.50 3.45 14.98
CA GLU A 60 -8.99 4.82 15.02
C GLU A 60 -7.81 5.02 14.06
N VAL A 61 -6.86 4.08 13.99
CA VAL A 61 -5.80 4.08 12.98
C VAL A 61 -6.42 4.08 11.58
N SER A 62 -7.43 3.26 11.32
CA SER A 62 -8.10 3.23 10.01
C SER A 62 -8.81 4.53 9.66
N ARG A 63 -9.35 5.24 10.65
CA ARG A 63 -10.06 6.52 10.48
C ARG A 63 -9.11 7.68 10.23
N THR A 64 -7.93 7.62 10.83
CA THR A 64 -6.96 8.72 10.83
C THR A 64 -5.87 8.54 9.80
N ALA A 65 -5.50 7.29 9.47
CA ALA A 65 -4.53 6.97 8.46
C ALA A 65 -4.94 7.67 7.15
N PRO A 66 -4.04 8.45 6.54
CA PRO A 66 -4.33 9.07 5.27
C PRO A 66 -4.67 7.95 4.31
N TYR A 67 -5.87 7.99 3.72
CA TYR A 67 -6.32 6.97 2.78
C TYR A 67 -5.25 6.82 1.67
N GLY A 68 -5.27 5.70 0.94
CA GLY A 68 -4.45 5.50 -0.26
C GLY A 68 -3.32 4.52 -0.01
N ARG A 69 -2.08 5.03 0.11
CA ARG A 69 -0.87 4.21 0.32
C ARG A 69 -0.92 3.36 1.59
N THR A 70 -1.77 3.74 2.55
CA THR A 70 -1.99 3.00 3.80
C THR A 70 -3.21 2.09 3.73
N THR A 71 -4.10 2.22 2.75
CA THR A 71 -5.39 1.50 2.70
C THR A 71 -5.19 -0.01 2.78
N ARG A 72 -4.29 -0.57 1.97
CA ARG A 72 -4.00 -2.00 2.01
C ARG A 72 -3.33 -2.43 3.33
N PRO A 73 -2.25 -1.77 3.81
CA PRO A 73 -1.70 -2.02 5.13
C PRO A 73 -2.73 -1.94 6.28
N VAL A 74 -3.66 -0.99 6.23
CA VAL A 74 -4.73 -0.80 7.23
C VAL A 74 -5.77 -1.92 7.16
N ILE A 75 -6.15 -2.37 5.94
CA ILE A 75 -7.03 -3.53 5.77
C ILE A 75 -6.36 -4.80 6.30
N GLU A 76 -5.07 -4.99 6.00
CA GLU A 76 -4.28 -6.11 6.50
C GLU A 76 -4.19 -6.08 8.03
N LEU A 77 -3.93 -4.90 8.62
CA LEU A 77 -3.98 -4.66 10.07
C LEU A 77 -5.35 -5.01 10.66
N PHE A 78 -6.46 -4.61 10.02
CA PHE A 78 -7.81 -4.94 10.50
C PHE A 78 -8.06 -6.45 10.49
N HIS A 79 -7.64 -7.17 9.43
CA HIS A 79 -7.75 -8.64 9.39
C HIS A 79 -6.98 -9.32 10.51
N VAL A 80 -5.79 -8.81 10.85
CA VAL A 80 -5.01 -9.29 11.99
C VAL A 80 -5.76 -8.97 13.29
N ALA A 81 -6.25 -7.74 13.49
CA ALA A 81 -6.94 -7.32 14.70
C ALA A 81 -8.24 -8.09 14.99
N VAL A 82 -9.01 -8.45 13.97
CA VAL A 82 -10.21 -9.30 14.16
C VAL A 82 -9.88 -10.80 14.19
N GLY A 83 -8.61 -11.18 14.03
CA GLY A 83 -8.12 -12.55 14.24
C GLY A 83 -8.39 -13.53 13.09
N VAL A 84 -8.64 -13.05 11.86
CA VAL A 84 -8.99 -13.90 10.70
C VAL A 84 -7.99 -15.04 10.41
N PRO A 85 -6.66 -14.90 10.61
CA PRO A 85 -5.72 -15.99 10.33
C PRO A 85 -5.35 -16.90 11.51
N PHE A 86 -5.71 -16.56 12.76
CA PHE A 86 -5.28 -17.36 13.92
C PHE A 86 -6.23 -18.53 14.14
N ARG A 87 -5.89 -19.66 13.52
CA ARG A 87 -6.56 -20.94 13.75
C ARG A 87 -6.45 -21.29 15.23
N MET A 88 -7.59 -21.45 15.87
CA MET A 88 -7.69 -22.08 17.18
C MET A 88 -7.23 -23.53 17.02
N GLU A 89 -6.03 -23.85 17.50
CA GLU A 89 -5.59 -25.23 17.56
C GLU A 89 -6.23 -25.91 18.77
N ALA A 90 -6.71 -27.14 18.57
CA ALA A 90 -7.17 -27.97 19.66
C ALA A 90 -5.95 -28.47 20.42
N GLY A 91 -5.78 -28.02 21.65
CA GLY A 91 -4.80 -28.53 22.59
C GLY A 91 -5.07 -29.99 22.96
N PRO A 92 -4.11 -30.66 23.61
CA PRO A 92 -4.20 -32.08 23.96
C PRO A 92 -5.38 -32.45 24.87
N ALA A 93 -6.03 -31.46 25.51
CA ALA A 93 -7.24 -31.61 26.34
C ALA A 93 -8.53 -31.08 25.68
N GLY A 94 -8.50 -30.68 24.40
CA GLY A 94 -9.63 -30.03 23.72
C GLY A 94 -9.76 -28.52 23.99
N GLU A 95 -8.77 -27.93 24.68
CA GLU A 95 -8.69 -26.48 24.92
C GLU A 95 -8.29 -25.74 23.63
N ARG A 96 -8.87 -24.57 23.37
CA ARG A 96 -8.46 -23.72 22.25
C ARG A 96 -7.26 -22.89 22.69
N VAL A 97 -6.07 -23.22 22.20
CA VAL A 97 -4.86 -22.44 22.49
C VAL A 97 -4.72 -21.38 21.42
N VAL A 98 -4.80 -20.11 21.80
CA VAL A 98 -4.42 -18.99 20.95
C VAL A 98 -2.94 -18.73 21.21
N ASP A 99 -2.11 -18.74 20.17
CA ASP A 99 -0.74 -18.22 20.27
C ASP A 99 -0.80 -16.70 20.45
N LEU A 100 -0.95 -16.28 21.71
CA LEU A 100 -1.04 -14.88 22.11
C LEU A 100 0.26 -14.13 21.78
N GLY A 101 1.40 -14.82 21.84
CA GLY A 101 2.71 -14.28 21.48
C GLY A 101 2.78 -13.93 20.00
N GLY A 102 2.46 -14.89 19.13
CA GLY A 102 2.41 -14.71 17.69
C GLY A 102 1.33 -13.71 17.24
N TYR A 103 0.17 -13.69 17.90
CA TYR A 103 -0.89 -12.71 17.65
C TYR A 103 -0.42 -11.27 17.93
N ARG A 104 0.22 -11.06 19.07
CA ARG A 104 0.77 -9.76 19.47
C ARG A 104 1.88 -9.30 18.52
N GLU A 105 2.77 -10.20 18.11
CA GLU A 105 3.84 -9.90 17.15
C GLU A 105 3.26 -9.50 15.78
N ALA A 106 2.29 -10.26 15.26
CA ALA A 106 1.65 -9.92 13.99
C ALA A 106 0.94 -8.57 14.01
N LEU A 107 0.26 -8.23 15.12
CA LEU A 107 -0.36 -6.91 15.32
C LEU A 107 0.69 -5.79 15.32
N ARG A 108 1.77 -5.98 16.09
CA ARG A 108 2.88 -5.03 16.16
C ARG A 108 3.50 -4.80 14.79
N ASP A 109 3.82 -5.87 14.07
CA ASP A 109 4.46 -5.79 12.76
C ASP A 109 3.56 -5.12 11.73
N SER A 110 2.25 -5.40 11.78
CA SER A 110 1.25 -4.74 10.92
C SER A 110 1.15 -3.24 11.21
N LEU A 111 1.15 -2.84 12.49
CA LEU A 111 1.14 -1.41 12.89
C LEU A 111 2.42 -0.69 12.46
N LEU A 112 3.58 -1.32 12.62
CA LEU A 112 4.85 -0.78 12.14
C LEU A 112 4.86 -0.65 10.61
N HIS A 113 4.30 -1.62 9.90
CA HIS A 113 4.19 -1.55 8.44
C HIS A 113 3.30 -0.40 7.97
N VAL A 114 2.15 -0.15 8.63
CA VAL A 114 1.32 1.03 8.35
C VAL A 114 2.12 2.33 8.58
N ASN A 115 2.85 2.42 9.70
CA ASN A 115 3.66 3.60 10.03
C ASN A 115 4.77 3.87 9.01
N GLU A 116 5.46 2.81 8.59
CA GLU A 116 6.49 2.88 7.55
C GLU A 116 5.91 3.32 6.22
N ARG A 117 4.75 2.78 5.82
CA ARG A 117 4.07 3.17 4.57
C ARG A 117 3.55 4.60 4.59
N MET A 118 3.12 5.10 5.74
CA MET A 118 2.78 6.52 5.90
C MET A 118 3.99 7.43 5.70
N SER A 119 5.14 7.03 6.25
CA SER A 119 6.37 7.81 6.22
C SER A 119 7.16 7.65 4.92
N ALA A 120 6.85 6.60 4.15
CA ALA A 120 7.46 6.33 2.87
C ALA A 120 7.00 7.36 1.82
N GLY A 121 7.98 7.93 1.11
CA GLY A 121 7.72 8.64 -0.13
C GLY A 121 7.08 7.73 -1.20
N PRO A 122 6.89 8.22 -2.43
CA PRO A 122 6.37 7.40 -3.51
C PRO A 122 7.18 6.12 -3.66
N THR A 123 6.52 5.01 -4.02
CA THR A 123 7.22 3.75 -4.31
C THR A 123 8.31 4.00 -5.35
N THR A 124 9.57 3.74 -4.99
CA THR A 124 10.74 3.81 -5.89
C THR A 124 11.28 2.43 -6.22
N ASP A 125 10.77 1.38 -5.57
CA ASP A 125 11.15 0.00 -5.85
C ASP A 125 10.33 -0.54 -7.03
N LEU A 126 11.02 -0.89 -8.12
CA LEU A 126 10.37 -1.41 -9.33
C LEU A 126 9.65 -2.75 -9.11
N SER A 127 10.17 -3.62 -8.25
CA SER A 127 9.57 -4.93 -8.01
C SER A 127 8.25 -4.78 -7.27
N GLU A 128 8.22 -3.91 -6.28
CA GLU A 128 7.02 -3.55 -5.53
C GLU A 128 6.00 -2.83 -6.42
N ALA A 129 6.45 -1.88 -7.26
CA ALA A 129 5.57 -1.20 -8.20
C ALA A 129 4.94 -2.16 -9.21
N LEU A 130 5.71 -3.12 -9.75
CA LEU A 130 5.16 -4.18 -10.59
C LEU A 130 4.11 -5.01 -9.85
N ARG A 131 4.37 -5.39 -8.60
CA ARG A 131 3.42 -6.14 -7.78
C ARG A 131 2.12 -5.38 -7.60
N ILE A 132 2.18 -4.10 -7.24
CA ILE A 132 1.01 -3.22 -7.09
C ILE A 132 0.14 -3.24 -8.36
N VAL A 133 0.75 -3.03 -9.53
CA VAL A 133 0.01 -2.98 -10.80
C VAL A 133 -0.59 -4.33 -11.18
N LEU A 134 0.16 -5.42 -11.01
CA LEU A 134 -0.32 -6.76 -11.34
C LEU A 134 -1.45 -7.22 -10.40
N ASP A 135 -1.36 -6.91 -9.11
CA ASP A 135 -2.37 -7.22 -8.08
C ASP A 135 -3.67 -6.41 -8.27
N ALA A 136 -3.57 -5.19 -8.78
CA ALA A 136 -4.73 -4.35 -9.08
C ALA A 136 -5.53 -4.90 -10.28
N PHE A 137 -4.85 -5.51 -11.25
CA PHE A 137 -5.44 -5.97 -12.50
C PHE A 137 -5.20 -7.47 -12.79
N PRO A 138 -5.62 -8.38 -11.88
CA PRO A 138 -5.27 -9.80 -11.98
C PRO A 138 -5.97 -10.51 -13.16
N HIS A 139 -7.16 -10.04 -13.53
CA HIS A 139 -7.99 -10.65 -14.58
C HIS A 139 -7.82 -10.02 -15.97
N ARG A 140 -7.00 -8.96 -16.11
CA ARG A 140 -6.76 -8.34 -17.43
C ARG A 140 -5.95 -9.25 -18.31
N ASP A 141 -6.21 -9.20 -19.62
CA ASP A 141 -5.43 -10.00 -20.54
C ASP A 141 -4.01 -9.43 -20.70
N ALA A 142 -3.09 -10.25 -21.23
CA ALA A 142 -1.69 -9.86 -21.36
C ALA A 142 -1.46 -8.74 -22.39
N ARG A 143 -2.40 -8.53 -23.33
CA ARG A 143 -2.31 -7.49 -24.35
C ARG A 143 -2.68 -6.14 -23.76
N GLU A 144 -3.82 -6.07 -23.09
CA GLU A 144 -4.31 -4.90 -22.37
C GLU A 144 -3.29 -4.41 -21.33
N LEU A 145 -2.80 -5.31 -20.48
CA LEU A 145 -1.83 -4.95 -19.46
C LEU A 145 -0.46 -4.59 -20.07
N GLY A 146 -0.15 -5.16 -21.25
CA GLY A 146 1.04 -4.83 -22.02
C GLY A 146 1.00 -3.40 -22.54
N GLU A 147 -0.15 -2.96 -23.05
CA GLU A 147 -0.39 -1.57 -23.46
C GLU A 147 -0.21 -0.61 -22.28
N LEU A 148 -0.84 -0.90 -21.14
CA LEU A 148 -0.68 -0.11 -19.92
C LEU A 148 0.80 0.01 -19.52
N LEU A 149 1.53 -1.10 -19.48
CA LEU A 149 2.95 -1.15 -19.06
C LEU A 149 3.96 -0.74 -20.14
N GLY A 150 3.53 -0.54 -21.39
CA GLY A 150 4.43 -0.27 -22.52
C GLY A 150 5.28 -1.47 -22.94
N VAL A 151 4.78 -2.70 -22.76
CA VAL A 151 5.50 -3.95 -23.08
C VAL A 151 4.66 -4.92 -23.91
N ARG A 152 5.33 -5.87 -24.57
CA ARG A 152 4.65 -6.88 -25.39
C ARG A 152 3.94 -7.92 -24.51
N PRO A 153 2.84 -8.57 -24.98
CA PRO A 153 2.10 -9.56 -24.19
C PRO A 153 2.95 -10.71 -23.60
N PRO A 154 3.97 -11.26 -24.28
CA PRO A 154 4.85 -12.27 -23.68
C PRO A 154 5.64 -11.77 -22.46
N ALA A 155 5.99 -10.49 -22.42
CA ALA A 155 6.66 -9.87 -21.27
C ALA A 155 5.74 -9.88 -20.05
N VAL A 156 4.46 -9.52 -20.23
CA VAL A 156 3.47 -9.55 -19.15
C VAL A 156 3.31 -10.95 -18.56
N ARG A 157 3.25 -11.98 -19.41
CA ARG A 157 3.15 -13.38 -18.93
C ARG A 157 4.35 -13.77 -18.07
N ARG A 158 5.56 -13.35 -18.45
CA ARG A 158 6.78 -13.57 -17.67
C ARG A 158 6.73 -12.83 -16.33
N LEU A 159 6.34 -11.55 -16.33
CA LEU A 159 6.23 -10.74 -15.12
C LEU A 159 5.24 -11.36 -14.12
N ARG A 160 4.08 -11.86 -14.59
CA ARG A 160 3.11 -12.58 -13.75
C ARG A 160 3.65 -13.88 -13.14
N GLN A 161 4.67 -14.47 -13.72
CA GLN A 161 5.37 -15.65 -13.21
C GLN A 161 6.55 -15.28 -12.29
N GLY A 162 6.72 -14.00 -11.94
CA GLY A 162 7.87 -13.50 -11.19
C GLY A 162 9.17 -13.50 -12.01
N LEU A 163 9.10 -13.71 -13.33
CA LEU A 163 10.28 -13.72 -14.19
C LEU A 163 10.62 -12.31 -14.66
N ARG A 164 11.92 -12.02 -14.73
CA ARG A 164 12.43 -10.74 -15.23
C ARG A 164 12.02 -10.51 -16.68
N SER A 165 11.63 -9.26 -16.97
CA SER A 165 11.38 -8.71 -18.29
C SER A 165 11.82 -7.25 -18.36
N ARG A 166 12.10 -6.74 -19.55
CA ARG A 166 12.38 -5.31 -19.75
C ARG A 166 11.07 -4.52 -19.65
N VAL A 167 11.07 -3.48 -18.84
CA VAL A 167 9.98 -2.51 -18.62
C VAL A 167 10.61 -1.11 -18.52
N THR A 168 9.82 -0.07 -18.78
CA THR A 168 10.23 1.31 -18.51
C THR A 168 9.94 1.60 -17.04
N GLU A 169 10.98 1.76 -16.22
CA GLU A 169 10.86 1.92 -14.77
C GLU A 169 9.96 3.10 -14.40
N GLU A 170 10.18 4.27 -15.02
CA GLU A 170 9.39 5.48 -14.77
C GLU A 170 7.91 5.28 -15.05
N ARG A 171 7.58 4.52 -16.12
CA ARG A 171 6.19 4.20 -16.46
C ARG A 171 5.56 3.29 -15.42
N VAL A 172 6.27 2.25 -15.00
CA VAL A 172 5.75 1.32 -13.99
C VAL A 172 5.55 2.02 -12.65
N LEU A 173 6.53 2.82 -12.21
CA LEU A 173 6.44 3.59 -10.96
C LEU A 173 5.27 4.59 -11.01
N ALA A 174 5.10 5.31 -12.13
CA ALA A 174 3.97 6.21 -12.30
C ALA A 174 2.63 5.48 -12.27
N ILE A 175 2.49 4.33 -12.95
CA ILE A 175 1.25 3.56 -12.94
C ILE A 175 0.96 3.00 -11.55
N ALA A 176 1.96 2.49 -10.84
CA ALA A 176 1.79 1.98 -9.48
C ALA A 176 1.28 3.08 -8.54
N GLU A 177 1.88 4.27 -8.60
CA GLU A 177 1.41 5.41 -7.83
C GLU A 177 -0.02 5.81 -8.22
N LEU A 178 -0.36 5.83 -9.52
CA LEU A 178 -1.73 6.12 -9.97
C LEU A 178 -2.74 5.07 -9.50
N VAL A 179 -2.37 3.79 -9.49
CA VAL A 179 -3.21 2.73 -8.93
C VAL A 179 -3.45 2.95 -7.44
N GLU A 180 -2.42 3.34 -6.69
CA GLU A 180 -2.56 3.69 -5.27
C GLU A 180 -3.47 4.92 -5.08
N GLU A 181 -3.35 5.96 -5.90
CA GLU A 181 -4.15 7.19 -5.84
C GLU A 181 -5.61 6.97 -6.33
N LEU A 182 -5.85 6.10 -7.30
CA LEU A 182 -7.22 5.75 -7.71
C LEU A 182 -7.88 4.83 -6.69
N THR A 183 -7.10 4.00 -6.00
CA THR A 183 -7.56 3.24 -4.85
C THR A 183 -7.83 4.15 -3.66
N PHE A 184 -7.03 5.22 -3.47
CA PHE A 184 -7.25 6.27 -2.49
C PHE A 184 -8.62 6.95 -2.70
N ALA A 185 -8.95 7.31 -3.93
CA ALA A 185 -10.22 7.95 -4.28
C ALA A 185 -11.44 7.00 -4.27
N ASP A 186 -11.34 5.84 -3.60
CA ASP A 186 -12.35 4.78 -3.49
C ASP A 186 -12.97 4.38 -4.84
N ARG A 187 -12.19 4.48 -5.94
CA ARG A 187 -12.69 4.10 -7.25
C ARG A 187 -12.73 2.58 -7.33
N PRO A 188 -13.86 1.95 -7.69
CA PRO A 188 -13.93 0.50 -7.90
C PRO A 188 -12.86 0.06 -8.90
N ARG A 189 -12.25 -1.13 -8.72
CA ARG A 189 -11.15 -1.62 -9.58
C ARG A 189 -11.46 -1.54 -11.08
N TYR A 190 -12.72 -1.81 -11.46
CA TYR A 190 -13.17 -1.64 -12.84
C TYR A 190 -13.02 -0.19 -13.32
N THR A 191 -13.44 0.77 -12.51
CA THR A 191 -13.31 2.21 -12.76
C THR A 191 -11.85 2.66 -12.78
N GLN A 192 -10.99 2.10 -11.92
CA GLN A 192 -9.54 2.39 -11.94
C GLN A 192 -8.92 2.01 -13.27
N TRP A 193 -9.29 0.83 -13.80
CA TRP A 193 -8.90 0.44 -15.16
C TRP A 193 -9.42 1.48 -16.15
N HIS A 194 -10.73 1.67 -16.26
CA HIS A 194 -11.31 2.58 -17.26
C HIS A 194 -10.76 4.01 -17.23
N TRP A 195 -10.33 4.50 -16.06
CA TRP A 195 -9.71 5.82 -15.92
C TRP A 195 -8.51 6.02 -16.86
N PHE A 196 -7.63 5.02 -17.02
CA PHE A 196 -6.45 5.16 -17.89
C PHE A 196 -6.79 5.37 -19.36
N TRP A 197 -7.94 4.86 -19.82
CA TRP A 197 -8.40 4.95 -21.21
C TRP A 197 -9.49 6.00 -21.44
N SER A 198 -9.94 6.67 -20.38
CA SER A 198 -10.98 7.69 -20.46
C SER A 198 -10.38 9.08 -20.62
N GLN A 199 -11.08 9.95 -21.35
CA GLN A 199 -10.76 11.37 -21.36
C GLN A 199 -10.99 11.93 -19.96
N ASN A 200 -10.05 12.71 -19.45
CA ASN A 200 -10.15 13.34 -18.14
C ASN A 200 -10.17 14.87 -18.31
N ALA A 201 -11.16 15.53 -17.70
CA ALA A 201 -11.33 16.98 -17.77
C ALA A 201 -10.15 17.74 -17.13
N ASP A 202 -9.55 17.19 -16.06
CA ASP A 202 -8.36 17.74 -15.40
C ASP A 202 -7.08 17.55 -16.23
N LEU A 203 -7.16 16.76 -17.31
CA LEU A 203 -6.09 16.51 -18.26
C LEU A 203 -6.40 17.13 -19.63
N ASP A 204 -7.19 18.20 -19.67
CA ASP A 204 -7.61 18.90 -20.90
C ASP A 204 -8.29 17.95 -21.92
N GLY A 205 -9.04 16.96 -21.43
CA GLY A 205 -9.72 15.95 -22.25
C GLY A 205 -8.79 14.87 -22.79
N ARG A 206 -7.52 14.84 -22.38
CA ARG A 206 -6.57 13.78 -22.76
C ARG A 206 -6.78 12.51 -21.93
N ARG A 207 -6.35 11.36 -22.47
CA ARG A 207 -6.35 10.11 -21.72
C ARG A 207 -5.04 9.97 -20.95
N PRO A 208 -5.07 9.47 -19.70
CA PRO A 208 -3.86 9.20 -18.93
C PRO A 208 -2.84 8.32 -19.66
N ILE A 209 -3.30 7.32 -20.41
CA ILE A 209 -2.41 6.43 -21.17
C ILE A 209 -1.59 7.17 -22.23
N ASP A 210 -2.18 8.17 -22.90
CA ASP A 210 -1.50 8.96 -23.93
C ASP A 210 -0.35 9.79 -23.30
N LEU A 211 -0.59 10.35 -22.12
CA LEU A 211 0.43 11.10 -21.36
C LEU A 211 1.58 10.20 -20.88
N LEU A 212 1.25 8.98 -20.43
CA LEU A 212 2.24 7.98 -20.04
C LEU A 212 3.07 7.48 -21.24
N GLU A 213 2.53 7.50 -22.46
CA GLU A 213 3.26 7.12 -23.68
C GLU A 213 4.24 8.21 -24.13
N GLU A 214 3.87 9.48 -24.00
CA GLU A 214 4.72 10.60 -24.40
C GLU A 214 5.88 10.82 -23.44
N ASN A 215 5.60 10.95 -22.14
CA ASN A 215 6.61 11.23 -21.13
C ASN A 215 6.11 10.85 -19.71
N PRO A 216 6.34 9.61 -19.26
CA PRO A 216 5.89 9.16 -17.93
C PRO A 216 6.40 10.05 -16.79
N ALA A 217 7.66 10.46 -16.84
CA ALA A 217 8.27 11.26 -15.79
C ALA A 217 7.68 12.68 -15.72
N GLY A 218 7.45 13.31 -16.89
CA GLY A 218 6.88 14.64 -16.99
C GLY A 218 5.38 14.69 -16.68
N ALA A 219 4.63 13.63 -17.02
CA ALA A 219 3.19 13.57 -16.78
C ALA A 219 2.82 13.22 -15.33
N ARG A 220 3.75 12.65 -14.56
CA ARG A 220 3.50 12.07 -13.23
C ARG A 220 2.70 12.97 -12.29
N GLN A 221 3.15 14.21 -12.08
CA GLN A 221 2.50 15.12 -11.13
C GLN A 221 1.08 15.49 -11.56
N GLN A 222 0.87 15.76 -12.85
CA GLN A 222 -0.45 16.08 -13.40
C GLN A 222 -1.40 14.88 -13.27
N LEU A 223 -0.93 13.68 -13.59
CA LEU A 223 -1.71 12.45 -13.50
C LEU A 223 -2.11 12.13 -12.05
N VAL A 224 -1.18 12.28 -11.09
CA VAL A 224 -1.46 12.08 -9.67
C VAL A 224 -2.50 13.10 -9.19
N SER A 225 -2.36 14.38 -9.57
CA SER A 225 -3.34 15.40 -9.23
C SER A 225 -4.74 15.06 -9.79
N ALA A 226 -4.82 14.58 -11.02
CA ALA A 226 -6.09 14.21 -11.66
C ALA A 226 -6.69 12.89 -11.15
N ALA A 227 -5.89 12.03 -10.51
CA ALA A 227 -6.37 10.80 -9.88
C ALA A 227 -7.03 11.06 -8.51
N ARG A 228 -6.65 12.15 -7.84
CA ARG A 228 -7.17 12.58 -6.53
C ARG A 228 -8.53 13.30 -6.60
N HIS A 229 -8.90 13.82 -7.77
CA HIS A 229 -10.18 14.48 -8.03
C HIS A 229 -11.15 13.53 -8.76
#